data_AF-A0A1H7PCU7-F1
#
_entry.id   AF-A0A1H7PCU7-F1
#
_cell.length_a   1.000
_cell.length_b   1.000
_cell.length_c   1.000
_cell.angle_alpha   90.00
_cell.angle_beta   90.00
_cell.angle_gamma   90.00
#
_symmetry.space_group_name_H-M   'P 1'
#
loop_
_entity.id
_entity.type
_entity.pdbx_description
1 polymer ?
#
loop_
_entity_poly.entity_id
_entity_poly.type
_entity_poly.pdbx_seq_one_letter_code
_entity_poly.pdbx_strand_id
1 'polypeptide(L)'
;MLGHRLDWASQETWFEDETGQLLAVITNGTRAMVMLMHGDGDPGEHLIDPRGEGRSGGFLLANGQVDTYADRDTVAFGVAGQAVEHLIDHDVWPDDVTVEDDCGT
;
A
#
# COMPACT_ATOMS: atom_id res chain seq x y z
N MET A 1 -11.95 13.92 2.52
CA MET A 1 -11.12 12.91 3.18
C MET A 1 -11.81 11.57 3.06
N LEU A 2 -11.19 10.61 2.36
CA LEU A 2 -11.68 9.24 2.28
C LEU A 2 -11.25 8.49 3.55
N GLY A 3 -12.20 7.82 4.22
CA GLY A 3 -11.93 7.12 5.47
C GLY A 3 -11.97 5.60 5.34
N HIS A 4 -12.73 5.09 4.38
CA HIS A 4 -12.99 3.66 4.20
C HIS A 4 -13.21 3.31 2.74
N ARG A 5 -12.84 2.08 2.36
CA ARG A 5 -13.28 1.43 1.13
C ARG A 5 -14.47 0.51 1.44
N LEU A 6 -15.45 0.47 0.54
CA LEU A 6 -16.61 -0.43 0.61
C LEU A 6 -16.44 -1.56 -0.43
N ASP A 7 -16.85 -2.78 -0.09
CA ASP A 7 -16.44 -4.05 -0.73
C ASP A 7 -16.56 -4.13 -2.27
N TRP A 8 -15.51 -4.70 -2.86
CA TRP A 8 -15.50 -5.38 -4.18
C TRP A 8 -14.83 -6.75 -3.98
N ALA A 9 -15.00 -7.67 -4.94
CA ALA A 9 -14.53 -9.07 -4.91
C ALA A 9 -13.04 -9.28 -4.52
N SER A 10 -12.17 -8.28 -4.72
CA SER A 10 -10.82 -8.21 -4.14
C SER A 10 -10.60 -6.81 -3.58
N GLN A 11 -9.70 -6.72 -2.60
CA GLN A 11 -9.30 -5.45 -1.99
C GLN A 11 -7.92 -4.98 -2.45
N GLU A 12 -7.45 -5.58 -3.53
CA GLU A 12 -6.18 -5.33 -4.20
C GLU A 12 -6.43 -4.48 -5.45
N THR A 13 -5.67 -3.40 -5.60
CA THR A 13 -5.67 -2.51 -6.76
C THR A 13 -4.25 -2.32 -7.23
N TRP A 14 -4.03 -2.49 -8.52
CA TRP A 14 -2.73 -2.38 -9.17
C TRP A 14 -2.73 -1.23 -10.18
N PHE A 15 -1.63 -0.49 -10.22
CA PHE A 15 -1.33 0.49 -11.26
C PHE A 15 0.04 0.15 -11.86
N GLU A 16 0.18 0.38 -13.16
CA GLU A 16 1.42 0.22 -13.90
C GLU A 16 1.67 1.51 -14.68
N ASP A 17 2.89 2.03 -14.64
CA ASP A 17 3.29 3.19 -15.42
C ASP A 17 3.85 2.78 -16.80
N GLU A 18 4.32 3.74 -17.60
CA GLU A 18 4.90 3.44 -18.93
C GLU A 18 6.29 2.78 -18.86
N THR A 19 6.94 2.77 -17.68
CA THR A 19 8.26 2.19 -17.46
C THR A 19 8.21 0.75 -16.92
N GLY A 20 7.01 0.27 -16.55
CA GLY A 20 6.79 -1.04 -15.94
C GLY A 20 6.91 -1.03 -14.40
N GLN A 21 6.97 0.16 -13.80
CA GLN A 21 6.88 0.32 -12.35
C GLN A 21 5.46 0.01 -11.88
N LEU A 22 5.33 -0.73 -10.79
CA LEU A 22 4.06 -1.21 -10.29
C LEU A 22 3.74 -0.60 -8.93
N LEU A 23 2.53 -0.06 -8.78
CA LEU A 23 1.98 0.38 -7.50
C LEU A 23 0.88 -0.58 -7.04
N ALA A 24 1.10 -1.23 -5.91
CA ALA A 24 0.14 -2.10 -5.25
C ALA A 24 -0.58 -1.37 -4.11
N VAL A 25 -1.91 -1.46 -4.05
CA VAL A 25 -2.71 -0.99 -2.92
C VAL A 25 -3.63 -2.12 -2.46
N ILE A 26 -3.39 -2.65 -1.26
CA ILE A 26 -4.15 -3.76 -0.67
C ILE A 26 -4.75 -3.27 0.66
N THR A 27 -6.07 -3.32 0.82
CA THR A 27 -6.72 -2.70 2.00
C THR A 27 -7.80 -3.55 2.66
N ASN A 28 -7.81 -3.66 3.98
CA ASN A 28 -8.94 -4.27 4.71
C ASN A 28 -10.11 -3.29 4.98
N GLY A 29 -10.10 -2.12 4.34
CA GLY A 29 -11.08 -1.05 4.53
C GLY A 29 -10.78 -0.04 5.65
N THR A 30 -9.79 -0.33 6.53
CA THR A 30 -9.34 0.59 7.58
C THR A 30 -7.86 0.93 7.46
N ARG A 31 -7.02 -0.05 7.10
CA ARG A 31 -5.60 0.09 6.81
C ARG A 31 -5.30 -0.37 5.38
N ALA A 32 -4.18 0.06 4.83
CA ALA A 32 -3.70 -0.34 3.53
C ALA A 32 -2.21 -0.64 3.56
N MET A 33 -1.82 -1.75 2.91
CA MET A 33 -0.47 -1.99 2.42
C MET A 33 -0.34 -1.24 1.09
N VAL A 34 0.69 -0.43 0.95
CA VAL A 34 0.98 0.32 -0.26
C VAL A 34 2.44 0.11 -0.62
N MET A 35 2.70 -0.45 -1.80
CA MET A 35 4.04 -0.81 -2.27
C MET A 35 4.28 -0.25 -3.66
N LEU A 36 5.45 0.34 -3.88
CA LEU A 36 5.96 0.75 -5.18
C LEU A 36 7.13 -0.15 -5.56
N MET A 37 6.99 -0.87 -6.67
CA MET A 37 7.90 -1.95 -7.08
C MET A 37 8.56 -1.60 -8.41
N HIS A 38 9.86 -1.90 -8.56
CA HIS A 38 10.61 -1.71 -9.82
C HIS A 38 10.37 -2.85 -10.84
N GLY A 39 9.12 -3.33 -10.91
CA GLY A 39 8.69 -4.47 -11.71
C GLY A 39 8.46 -5.75 -10.90
N ASP A 40 8.03 -6.81 -11.58
CA ASP A 40 7.69 -8.09 -10.95
C ASP A 40 8.87 -8.70 -10.18
N GLY A 41 8.70 -8.87 -8.87
CA GLY A 41 9.65 -9.56 -7.99
C GLY A 41 10.75 -8.69 -7.39
N ASP A 42 10.74 -7.38 -7.65
CA ASP A 42 11.53 -6.40 -6.90
C ASP A 42 10.60 -5.67 -5.92
N PRO A 43 10.69 -5.94 -4.61
CA PRO A 43 9.75 -5.39 -3.63
C PRO A 43 9.80 -3.85 -3.56
N GLY A 44 10.85 -3.21 -4.10
CA GLY A 44 10.96 -1.75 -4.17
C GLY A 44 10.85 -1.14 -2.78
N GLU A 45 9.87 -0.27 -2.57
CA GLU A 45 9.61 0.37 -1.28
C GLU A 45 8.14 0.29 -0.88
N HIS A 46 7.86 0.39 0.42
CA HIS A 46 6.49 0.40 0.93
C HIS A 46 6.27 1.47 2.00
N LEU A 47 5.02 1.93 2.11
CA LEU A 47 4.62 2.83 3.18
C LEU A 47 4.61 2.11 4.53
N ILE A 48 5.23 2.73 5.53
CA ILE A 48 5.17 2.29 6.92
C ILE A 48 4.46 3.31 7.82
N ASP A 49 3.84 2.80 8.88
CA ASP A 49 3.38 3.57 10.03
C ASP A 49 4.34 3.29 11.20
N PRO A 50 5.31 4.19 11.50
CA PRO A 50 6.28 3.96 12.57
C PRO A 50 5.65 3.82 13.97
N ARG A 51 4.38 4.19 14.11
CA ARG A 51 3.60 4.08 15.36
C ARG A 51 2.63 2.90 15.33
N GLY A 52 2.60 2.13 14.24
CA GLY A 52 1.76 0.95 14.10
C GLY A 52 2.17 -0.14 15.08
N GLU A 53 1.26 -0.52 15.97
CA GLU A 53 1.48 -1.58 16.97
C GLU A 53 0.50 -2.73 16.75
N GLY A 54 1.01 -3.96 16.74
CA GLY A 54 0.17 -5.15 16.57
C GLY A 54 0.02 -5.57 15.11
N ARG A 55 -1.14 -6.14 14.79
CA ARG A 55 -1.41 -6.75 13.48
C ARG A 55 -2.88 -6.57 13.10
N SER A 56 -3.12 -6.32 11.81
CA SER A 56 -4.44 -6.18 11.22
C SER A 56 -4.67 -7.26 10.17
N GLY A 57 -5.84 -7.88 10.21
CA GLY A 57 -6.25 -8.90 9.25
C GLY A 57 -7.29 -8.42 8.25
N GLY A 58 -7.74 -9.33 7.39
CA GLY A 58 -8.88 -9.10 6.51
C GLY A 58 -8.51 -8.52 5.14
N PHE A 59 -7.23 -8.56 4.77
CA PHE A 59 -6.75 -8.14 3.45
C PHE A 59 -7.03 -9.24 2.43
N LEU A 60 -8.12 -9.12 1.66
CA LEU A 60 -8.53 -10.11 0.67
C LEU A 60 -7.82 -9.86 -0.68
N LEU A 61 -6.92 -10.77 -1.04
CA LEU A 61 -6.19 -10.76 -2.30
C LEU A 61 -7.01 -11.38 -3.45
N ALA A 62 -6.63 -11.10 -4.70
CA ALA A 62 -7.34 -11.61 -5.88
C ALA A 62 -7.38 -13.14 -5.97
N ASN A 63 -6.40 -13.84 -5.37
CA ASN A 63 -6.36 -15.30 -5.32
C ASN A 63 -7.26 -15.93 -4.23
N GLY A 64 -8.00 -15.11 -3.48
CA GLY A 64 -8.88 -15.53 -2.38
C GLY A 64 -8.16 -15.71 -1.03
N GLN A 65 -6.85 -15.46 -0.97
CA GLN A 65 -6.10 -15.44 0.28
C GLN A 65 -6.53 -14.24 1.13
N VAL A 66 -6.65 -14.45 2.43
CA VAL A 66 -6.94 -13.40 3.41
C VAL A 66 -5.75 -13.24 4.33
N ASP A 67 -5.06 -12.12 4.20
CA ASP A 67 -3.80 -11.88 4.91
C ASP A 67 -3.97 -11.07 6.19
N THR A 68 -2.90 -11.14 7.00
CA THR A 68 -2.72 -10.36 8.22
C THR A 68 -1.32 -9.77 8.26
N TYR A 69 -1.23 -8.45 8.15
CA TYR A 69 0.03 -7.70 8.18
C TYR A 69 0.31 -7.11 9.56
N ALA A 70 1.56 -6.73 9.83
CA ALA A 70 1.85 -5.88 10.97
C ALA A 70 1.25 -4.49 10.73
N ASP A 71 0.79 -3.84 11.80
CA ASP A 71 0.25 -2.49 11.68
C ASP A 71 1.35 -1.51 11.25
N ARG A 72 2.62 -1.77 11.59
CA ARG A 72 3.77 -1.00 11.12
C ARG A 72 3.92 -1.02 9.59
N ASP A 73 3.68 -2.17 8.97
CA ASP A 73 3.88 -2.37 7.53
C ASP A 73 2.62 -2.01 6.74
N THR A 74 1.69 -1.27 7.35
CA THR A 74 0.49 -0.74 6.71
C THR A 74 0.24 0.67 7.22
N VAL A 75 -0.54 1.47 6.51
CA VAL A 75 -0.95 2.81 6.96
C VAL A 75 -2.46 2.93 7.05
N ALA A 76 -2.97 3.93 7.77
CA ALA A 76 -4.40 4.22 7.78
C ALA A 76 -4.90 4.51 6.34
N PHE A 77 -6.11 4.07 6.00
CA PHE A 77 -6.64 4.17 4.63
C PHE A 77 -6.64 5.61 4.08
N GLY A 78 -6.93 6.61 4.93
CA GLY A 78 -6.88 8.01 4.52
C GLY A 78 -5.47 8.48 4.14
N VAL A 79 -4.45 8.02 4.86
CA VAL A 79 -3.04 8.30 4.57
C VAL A 79 -2.64 7.63 3.26
N ALA A 80 -3.00 6.36 3.07
CA ALA A 80 -2.77 5.65 1.81
C ALA A 80 -3.39 6.39 0.61
N GLY A 81 -4.65 6.84 0.74
CA GLY A 81 -5.32 7.57 -0.33
C GLY A 81 -4.61 8.87 -0.70
N GLN A 82 -4.15 9.64 0.29
CA GLN A 82 -3.40 10.89 0.06
C GLN A 82 -2.03 10.63 -0.55
N ALA A 83 -1.32 9.60 -0.08
CA ALA A 83 -0.02 9.23 -0.60
C ALA A 83 -0.10 8.75 -2.05
N VAL A 84 -1.09 7.92 -2.38
CA VAL A 84 -1.32 7.42 -3.75
C VAL A 84 -1.72 8.55 -4.70
N GLU A 85 -2.60 9.46 -4.27
CA GLU A 85 -2.94 10.67 -5.05
C GLU A 85 -1.67 11.48 -5.37
N HIS A 86 -0.86 11.76 -4.35
CA HIS A 86 0.37 12.55 -4.52
C HIS A 86 1.39 11.86 -5.42
N LEU A 87 1.58 10.55 -5.24
CA LEU A 87 2.50 9.76 -6.06
C LEU A 87 2.10 9.78 -7.53
N ILE A 88 0.80 9.62 -7.83
CA ILE A 88 0.29 9.67 -9.21
C ILE A 88 0.51 11.05 -9.85
N ASP A 89 0.32 12.13 -9.09
CA ASP A 89 0.40 13.49 -9.62
C ASP A 89 1.85 14.01 -9.74
N HIS A 90 2.77 13.49 -8.92
CA HIS A 90 4.11 14.06 -8.74
C HIS A 90 5.27 13.09 -8.93
N ASP A 91 5.00 11.80 -9.10
CA ASP A 91 6.01 10.74 -9.28
C ASP A 91 7.00 10.64 -8.10
N VAL A 92 6.54 11.03 -6.90
CA VAL A 92 7.31 10.96 -5.65
C VAL A 92 6.36 10.79 -4.46
N TRP A 93 6.83 10.15 -3.39
CA TRP A 93 6.09 10.13 -2.12
C TRP A 93 6.00 11.53 -1.49
N PRO A 94 4.90 11.85 -0.78
CA PRO A 94 4.82 13.10 -0.05
C PRO A 94 5.79 13.11 1.15
N ASP A 95 6.26 14.30 1.55
CA ASP A 95 7.26 14.46 2.62
C ASP A 95 6.78 14.01 4.02
N ASP A 96 5.46 13.85 4.21
CA ASP A 96 4.84 13.56 5.50
C ASP A 96 4.54 12.07 5.73
N VAL A 97 4.87 11.21 4.78
CA VAL A 97 4.84 9.74 4.95
C VAL A 97 6.22 9.17 5.24
N THR A 98 6.26 7.93 5.70
CA THR A 98 7.51 7.19 5.88
C THR A 98 7.49 5.98 4.95
N VAL A 99 8.59 5.79 4.25
CA VAL A 99 8.83 4.65 3.36
C VAL A 99 9.97 3.80 3.90
N GLU A 100 9.85 2.49 3.75
CA GLU A 100 10.92 1.54 3.96
C GLU A 100 11.32 0.94 2.61
N ASP A 101 12.62 0.96 2.33
CA ASP A 101 13.21 0.36 1.15
C ASP A 101 13.41 -1.14 1.41
N ASP A 102 12.71 -1.96 0.64
CA ASP A 102 12.79 -3.42 0.68
C ASP A 102 13.75 -3.98 -0.37
N CYS A 103 14.36 -3.13 -1.21
CA CYS A 103 15.48 -3.53 -2.05
C CYS A 103 16.65 -3.92 -1.13
N GLY A 104 16.93 -5.22 -1.03
CA GLY A 104 17.93 -5.75 -0.10
C GLY A 104 19.29 -5.04 -0.19
N THR A 105 19.86 -4.70 0.98
CA THR A 105 21.27 -4.26 1.11
C THR A 105 22.26 -5.34 0.71
#